data_AF-A0A2E5J0J8-F1
#
_entry.id   AF-A0A2E5J0J8-F1
#
_cell.length_a   1.000
_cell.length_b   1.000
_cell.length_c   1.000
_cell.angle_alpha   90.00
_cell.angle_beta   90.00
_cell.angle_gamma   90.00
#
_symmetry.space_group_name_H-M   'P 1'
#
loop_
_entity.id
_entity.type
_entity.pdbx_description
1 polymer ?
#
loop_
_entity_poly.entity_id
_entity_poly.type
_entity_poly.pdbx_seq_one_letter_code
_entity_poly.pdbx_strand_id
1 'polypeptide(L)'
;MSKEPTYRDAIAFSWRIVWQYKKYWIFGFFALFLGQMGLVDFFSRILFVDNNLLTYVYATDGVTIVQLFTTLISSLTLSVSQWIWFLWLVLYIIAAGIMLIFCATCSQGALVYAIEKTTKKLPRKASTVSKAWTVGVTHFWPVFWLNVLRKIIIFGLSLLVSFAAYSIFVSSSVSQIFWAYGAMVVALLLGVWIFAMLIYAVCYVVIESKTLVGAIVHAWELCKKHWLVSLEIGGIMLLCQIIGALFISAMLLVFIAESAVLWALSLVIGSTAVSFILSVFNAALLVVLIALFATVLHIFSTALWTFLFIKMHNNGISSRILRAFGVLK
;
A
#
# COMPACT_ATOMS: atom_id res chain seq x y z
N MET A 1 30.42 -0.38 -23.46
CA MET A 1 28.99 -0.75 -23.39
C MET A 1 28.63 -1.04 -21.94
N SER A 2 27.89 -0.14 -21.27
CA SER A 2 27.43 -0.40 -19.90
C SER A 2 26.42 -1.54 -19.93
N LYS A 3 26.74 -2.63 -19.23
CA LYS A 3 25.88 -3.80 -19.02
C LYS A 3 24.45 -3.33 -18.70
N GLU A 4 23.48 -3.78 -19.48
CA GLU A 4 22.08 -3.41 -19.25
C GLU A 4 21.71 -3.73 -17.79
N PRO A 5 21.12 -2.78 -17.06
CA PRO A 5 20.76 -2.99 -15.68
C PRO A 5 19.79 -4.15 -15.60
N THR A 6 20.21 -5.18 -14.87
CA THR A 6 19.46 -6.44 -14.77
C THR A 6 18.41 -6.28 -13.68
N TYR A 7 17.23 -6.94 -13.77
CA TYR A 7 16.23 -6.92 -12.68
C TYR A 7 16.80 -7.29 -11.30
N ARG A 8 17.84 -8.14 -11.30
CA ARG A 8 18.63 -8.49 -10.12
C ARG A 8 19.28 -7.26 -9.48
N ASP A 9 19.78 -6.34 -10.29
CA ASP A 9 20.40 -5.10 -9.81
C ASP A 9 19.35 -4.18 -9.18
N ALA A 10 18.13 -4.11 -9.73
CA ALA A 10 17.03 -3.34 -9.15
C ALA A 10 16.62 -3.88 -7.78
N ILE A 11 16.47 -5.21 -7.65
CA ILE A 11 16.16 -5.87 -6.36
C ILE A 11 17.30 -5.67 -5.35
N ALA A 12 18.54 -5.94 -5.76
CA ALA A 12 19.70 -5.81 -4.88
C ALA A 12 19.92 -4.36 -4.43
N PHE A 13 19.69 -3.39 -5.33
CA PHE A 13 19.72 -1.96 -5.01
C PHE A 13 18.64 -1.61 -3.99
N SER A 14 17.39 -2.02 -4.25
CA SER A 14 16.25 -1.70 -3.38
C SER A 14 16.44 -2.30 -1.98
N TRP A 15 16.93 -3.53 -1.90
CA TRP A 15 17.28 -4.17 -0.63
C TRP A 15 18.41 -3.43 0.10
N ARG A 16 19.44 -3.00 -0.64
CA ARG A 16 20.53 -2.20 -0.08
C ARG A 16 20.03 -0.87 0.48
N ILE A 17 19.08 -0.22 -0.19
CA ILE A 17 18.47 1.04 0.29
C ILE A 17 17.81 0.83 1.65
N VAL A 18 16.99 -0.23 1.79
CA VAL A 18 16.31 -0.57 3.05
C VAL A 18 17.31 -0.71 4.20
N TRP A 19 18.38 -1.48 4.02
CA TRP A 19 19.30 -1.80 5.13
C TRP A 19 20.36 -0.73 5.41
N GLN A 20 20.92 -0.10 4.37
CA GLN A 20 22.00 0.87 4.54
C GLN A 20 21.49 2.25 4.97
N TYR A 21 20.25 2.61 4.63
CA TYR A 21 19.71 3.94 4.88
C TYR A 21 18.54 3.89 5.86
N LYS A 22 18.81 3.49 7.11
CA LYS A 22 17.82 3.45 8.21
C LYS A 22 17.07 4.78 8.43
N LYS A 23 17.69 5.92 8.05
CA LYS A 23 17.04 7.24 8.11
C LYS A 23 15.77 7.33 7.25
N TYR A 24 15.66 6.51 6.20
CA TYR A 24 14.47 6.47 5.34
C TYR A 24 13.32 5.67 5.94
N TRP A 25 13.55 4.96 7.06
CA TRP A 25 12.51 4.18 7.74
C TRP A 25 11.39 5.06 8.29
N ILE A 26 11.73 6.26 8.76
CA ILE A 26 10.73 7.23 9.22
C ILE A 26 9.78 7.59 8.08
N PHE A 27 10.32 7.86 6.88
CA PHE A 27 9.49 8.16 5.72
C PHE A 27 8.67 6.95 5.27
N GLY A 28 9.26 5.76 5.26
CA GLY A 28 8.53 4.53 4.95
C GLY A 28 7.38 4.27 5.92
N PHE A 29 7.63 4.44 7.23
CA PHE A 29 6.65 4.23 8.29
C PHE A 29 5.46 5.18 8.14
N PHE A 30 5.70 6.48 7.95
CA PHE A 30 4.60 7.42 7.72
C PHE A 30 3.87 7.14 6.41
N ALA A 31 4.59 6.79 5.33
CA ALA A 31 3.96 6.49 4.05
C ALA A 31 3.06 5.23 4.08
N LEU A 32 3.25 4.31 5.04
CA LEU A 32 2.35 3.17 5.25
C LEU A 32 0.91 3.60 5.51
N PHE A 33 0.72 4.70 6.23
CA PHE A 33 -0.61 5.18 6.60
C PHE A 33 -1.46 5.64 5.41
N LEU A 34 -0.88 5.82 4.23
CA LEU A 34 -1.64 5.97 2.98
C LEU A 34 -2.34 4.66 2.55
N GLY A 35 -2.21 3.59 3.33
CA GLY A 35 -2.73 2.27 3.02
C GLY A 35 -2.05 1.67 1.80
N GLN A 36 -0.74 1.91 1.64
CA GLN A 36 0.04 1.43 0.50
C GLN A 36 0.70 0.08 0.79
N MET A 37 -0.08 -0.94 1.16
CA MET A 37 0.40 -2.33 1.18
C MET A 37 0.61 -2.92 -0.23
N GLY A 38 0.88 -2.07 -1.23
CA GLY A 38 1.16 -2.49 -2.60
C GLY A 38 -0.06 -3.10 -3.30
N LEU A 39 0.16 -4.22 -3.97
CA LEU A 39 -0.86 -5.03 -4.64
C LEU A 39 -1.65 -5.86 -3.62
N VAL A 40 -1.11 -6.13 -2.43
CA VAL A 40 -1.80 -6.92 -1.40
C VAL A 40 -3.12 -6.28 -0.97
N ASP A 41 -3.21 -4.94 -0.89
CA ASP A 41 -4.48 -4.24 -0.59
C ASP A 41 -5.55 -4.50 -1.66
N PHE A 42 -5.14 -4.68 -2.92
CA PHE A 42 -6.06 -5.03 -4.00
C PHE A 42 -6.46 -6.51 -3.95
N PHE A 43 -5.49 -7.42 -3.75
CA PHE A 43 -5.76 -8.85 -3.64
C PHE A 43 -6.59 -9.21 -2.41
N SER A 44 -6.30 -8.61 -1.25
CA SER A 44 -7.08 -8.83 -0.04
C SER A 44 -8.52 -8.40 -0.24
N ARG A 45 -8.77 -7.25 -0.89
CA ARG A 45 -10.13 -6.80 -1.20
C ARG A 45 -10.87 -7.72 -2.16
N ILE A 46 -10.17 -8.40 -3.07
CA ILE A 46 -10.76 -9.39 -3.99
C ILE A 46 -11.00 -10.73 -3.30
N LEU A 47 -10.04 -11.21 -2.51
CA LEU A 47 -10.12 -12.50 -1.83
C LEU A 47 -11.10 -12.47 -0.64
N PHE A 48 -11.21 -11.34 0.04
CA PHE A 48 -12.18 -11.09 1.11
C PHE A 48 -13.47 -10.44 0.59
N VAL A 49 -13.83 -10.63 -0.69
CA VAL A 49 -15.23 -10.55 -1.12
C VAL A 49 -15.96 -11.77 -0.52
N ASP A 50 -16.00 -11.82 0.80
CA ASP A 50 -16.81 -12.74 1.59
C ASP A 50 -18.19 -12.10 1.83
N ASN A 51 -19.14 -12.91 2.27
CA ASN A 51 -20.59 -12.64 2.38
C ASN A 51 -20.98 -11.27 2.96
N ASN A 52 -20.11 -10.58 3.71
CA ASN A 52 -20.41 -9.30 4.34
C ASN A 52 -20.57 -8.12 3.36
N LEU A 53 -19.82 -8.05 2.26
CA LEU A 53 -20.06 -6.99 1.25
C LEU A 53 -21.43 -7.15 0.60
N LEU A 54 -21.86 -8.41 0.45
CA LEU A 54 -23.21 -8.75 0.02
C LEU A 54 -24.23 -8.50 1.13
N THR A 55 -23.95 -8.71 2.42
CA THR A 55 -24.84 -8.30 3.51
C THR A 55 -25.07 -6.78 3.56
N TYR A 56 -24.09 -5.96 3.16
CA TYR A 56 -24.28 -4.51 3.07
C TYR A 56 -25.09 -4.08 1.83
N VAL A 57 -25.02 -4.83 0.73
CA VAL A 57 -25.82 -4.58 -0.49
C VAL A 57 -27.21 -5.23 -0.41
N TYR A 58 -27.34 -6.31 0.37
CA TYR A 58 -28.55 -7.09 0.64
C TYR A 58 -29.11 -6.91 2.04
N ALA A 59 -28.69 -5.87 2.77
CA ALA A 59 -29.61 -5.18 3.65
C ALA A 59 -30.65 -4.48 2.75
N THR A 60 -31.49 -5.28 2.11
CA THR A 60 -32.65 -4.94 1.30
C THR A 60 -33.77 -4.28 2.12
N ASP A 61 -33.46 -3.88 3.36
CA ASP A 61 -34.18 -2.86 4.13
C ASP A 61 -33.33 -1.58 4.24
N GLY A 62 -32.72 -1.13 3.14
CA GLY A 62 -32.22 0.24 3.01
C GLY A 62 -31.37 0.74 4.18
N VAL A 63 -30.48 -0.10 4.72
CA VAL A 63 -29.49 0.32 5.72
C VAL A 63 -28.46 1.19 5.03
N THR A 64 -28.91 2.42 4.75
CA THR A 64 -28.09 3.52 4.30
C THR A 64 -27.02 3.77 5.36
N ILE A 65 -25.87 4.30 4.95
CA ILE A 65 -24.85 4.83 5.90
C ILE A 65 -25.52 5.71 6.95
N VAL A 66 -26.59 6.42 6.55
CA VAL A 66 -27.46 7.20 7.43
C VAL A 66 -28.10 6.33 8.51
N GLN A 67 -28.71 5.18 8.19
CA GLN A 67 -29.28 4.28 9.20
C GLN A 67 -28.24 3.75 10.20
N LEU A 68 -27.07 3.29 9.73
CA LEU A 68 -25.97 2.88 10.63
C LEU A 68 -25.54 4.03 11.54
N PHE A 69 -25.41 5.23 10.98
CA PHE A 69 -25.02 6.42 11.72
C PHE A 69 -26.12 6.85 12.71
N THR A 70 -27.39 6.77 12.33
CA THR A 70 -28.50 7.06 13.22
C THR A 70 -28.65 6.02 14.32
N THR A 71 -28.38 4.73 14.06
CA THR A 71 -28.39 3.67 15.08
C THR A 71 -27.20 3.81 16.03
N LEU A 72 -26.02 4.19 15.51
CA LEU A 72 -24.87 4.55 16.35
C LEU A 72 -25.17 5.77 17.21
N ILE A 73 -25.75 6.83 16.67
CA ILE A 73 -26.08 8.04 17.43
C ILE A 73 -27.21 7.77 18.42
N SER A 74 -28.25 7.03 18.04
CA SER A 74 -29.40 6.76 18.90
C SER A 74 -29.07 5.80 20.05
N SER A 75 -28.06 4.94 19.87
CA SER A 75 -27.54 4.10 20.95
C SER A 75 -26.62 4.85 21.94
N LEU A 76 -26.20 6.07 21.62
CA LEU A 76 -25.43 6.92 22.51
C LEU A 76 -26.35 7.71 23.45
N THR A 77 -26.75 7.09 24.55
CA THR A 77 -27.43 7.75 25.67
C THR A 77 -26.44 8.55 26.53
N LEU A 78 -25.84 9.58 25.93
CA LEU A 78 -24.84 10.42 26.59
C LEU A 78 -25.49 11.65 27.23
N SER A 79 -25.05 11.98 28.44
CA SER A 79 -25.34 13.26 29.10
C SER A 79 -24.73 14.45 28.32
N VAL A 80 -25.23 15.67 28.55
CA VAL A 80 -24.73 16.89 27.89
C VAL A 80 -23.21 17.06 28.05
N SER A 81 -22.68 16.75 29.23
CA SER A 81 -21.22 16.78 29.49
C SER A 81 -20.46 15.76 28.64
N GLN A 82 -20.96 14.53 28.53
CA GLN A 82 -20.35 13.49 27.71
C GLN A 82 -20.38 13.82 26.21
N TRP A 83 -21.43 14.49 25.73
CA TRP A 83 -21.51 14.98 24.35
C TRP A 83 -20.40 15.99 24.02
N ILE A 84 -20.09 16.90 24.95
CA ILE A 84 -19.01 17.88 24.75
C ILE A 84 -17.66 17.17 24.64
N TRP A 85 -17.37 16.22 25.53
CA TRP A 85 -16.13 15.42 25.46
C TRP A 85 -16.05 14.55 24.21
N PHE A 86 -17.18 13.97 23.78
CA PHE A 86 -17.25 13.20 22.55
C PHE A 86 -16.96 14.07 21.32
N LEU A 87 -17.54 15.27 21.22
CA LEU A 87 -17.24 16.21 20.14
C LEU A 87 -15.78 16.64 20.11
N TRP A 88 -15.18 16.89 21.28
CA TRP A 88 -13.75 17.17 21.40
C TRP A 88 -12.88 16.00 20.93
N LEU A 89 -13.25 14.77 21.30
CA LEU A 89 -12.57 13.56 20.86
C LEU A 89 -12.66 13.40 19.33
N VAL A 90 -13.85 13.62 18.75
CA VAL A 90 -14.06 13.57 17.29
C VAL A 90 -13.20 14.63 16.58
N LEU A 91 -13.19 15.87 17.08
CA LEU A 91 -12.35 16.94 16.53
C LEU A 91 -10.87 16.58 16.60
N TYR A 92 -10.41 16.03 17.72
CA TYR A 92 -9.03 15.57 17.89
C TYR A 92 -8.67 14.45 16.90
N ILE A 93 -9.55 13.46 16.72
CA ILE A 93 -9.35 12.35 15.77
C ILE A 93 -9.28 12.88 14.33
N ILE A 94 -10.15 13.82 13.95
CA ILE A 94 -10.13 14.44 12.62
C ILE A 94 -8.82 15.21 12.40
N ALA A 95 -8.41 16.04 13.37
CA ALA A 95 -7.16 16.79 13.30
C ALA A 95 -5.93 15.87 13.20
N ALA A 96 -5.88 14.82 14.02
CA ALA A 96 -4.83 13.81 13.98
C ALA A 96 -4.82 13.06 12.63
N GLY A 97 -6.00 12.74 12.09
CA GLY A 97 -6.14 12.10 10.78
C GLY A 97 -5.62 12.97 9.64
N ILE A 98 -5.96 14.26 9.62
CA ILE A 98 -5.46 15.22 8.62
C ILE A 98 -3.94 15.36 8.72
N MET A 99 -3.41 15.50 9.94
CA MET A 99 -1.97 15.59 10.18
C MET A 99 -1.25 14.33 9.71
N LEU A 100 -1.83 13.16 9.96
CA LEU A 100 -1.28 11.87 9.56
C LEU A 100 -1.30 11.69 8.04
N ILE A 101 -2.39 12.07 7.34
CA ILE A 101 -2.45 12.07 5.87
C ILE A 101 -1.40 13.03 5.28
N PHE A 102 -1.23 14.21 5.89
CA PHE A 102 -0.22 15.17 5.50
C PHE A 102 1.20 14.58 5.63
N CYS A 103 1.53 14.07 6.81
CA CYS A 103 2.82 13.45 7.08
C CYS A 103 3.10 12.24 6.17
N ALA A 104 2.09 11.42 5.90
CA ALA A 104 2.20 10.24 5.07
C ALA A 104 2.46 10.59 3.59
N THR A 105 1.75 11.58 3.06
CA THR A 105 1.94 12.07 1.68
C THR A 105 3.30 12.74 1.50
N CYS A 106 3.69 13.63 2.42
CA CYS A 106 5.00 14.28 2.39
C CYS A 106 6.14 13.26 2.50
N SER A 107 5.96 12.23 3.32
CA SER A 107 6.94 11.15 3.47
C SER A 107 7.11 10.31 2.20
N GLN A 108 6.03 10.03 1.46
CA GLN A 108 6.12 9.33 0.18
C GLN A 108 6.94 10.16 -0.83
N GLY A 109 6.66 11.46 -0.95
CA GLY A 109 7.43 12.35 -1.83
C GLY A 109 8.90 12.46 -1.42
N ALA A 110 9.16 12.61 -0.12
CA ALA A 110 10.51 12.65 0.44
C ALA A 110 11.30 11.36 0.18
N LEU A 111 10.63 10.19 0.30
CA LEU A 111 11.23 8.89 0.05
C LEU A 111 11.65 8.73 -1.42
N VAL A 112 10.77 9.06 -2.36
CA VAL A 112 11.06 9.01 -3.80
C VAL A 112 12.24 9.92 -4.16
N TYR A 113 12.26 11.15 -3.64
CA TYR A 113 13.38 12.08 -3.83
C TYR A 113 14.70 11.52 -3.27
N ALA A 114 14.68 10.96 -2.06
CA ALA A 114 15.87 10.41 -1.43
C ALA A 114 16.44 9.19 -2.20
N ILE A 115 15.56 8.34 -2.73
CA ILE A 115 15.95 7.20 -3.57
C ILE A 115 16.59 7.69 -4.87
N GLU A 116 16.04 8.73 -5.52
CA GLU A 116 16.61 9.29 -6.75
C GLU A 116 18.04 9.79 -6.56
N LYS A 117 18.27 10.57 -5.49
CA LYS A 117 19.60 11.10 -5.17
C LYS A 117 20.62 9.99 -4.90
N THR A 118 20.17 8.94 -4.22
CA THR A 118 21.01 7.77 -3.93
C THR A 118 21.31 6.97 -5.21
N THR A 119 20.34 6.84 -6.10
CA THR A 119 20.48 6.13 -7.38
C THR A 119 21.49 6.82 -8.31
N LYS A 120 21.47 8.15 -8.36
CA LYS A 120 22.44 8.96 -9.15
C LYS A 120 23.84 9.04 -8.53
N LYS A 121 24.11 8.31 -7.44
CA LYS A 121 25.38 8.33 -6.69
C LYS A 121 25.84 9.74 -6.30
N LEU A 122 24.90 10.66 -6.07
CA LEU A 122 25.22 12.00 -5.62
C LEU A 122 25.79 11.94 -4.18
N PRO A 123 26.68 12.87 -3.78
CA PRO A 123 27.34 12.82 -2.49
C PRO A 123 26.33 12.72 -1.33
N ARG A 124 26.64 11.95 -0.29
CA ARG A 124 25.74 11.70 0.87
C ARG A 124 25.17 12.98 1.50
N LYS A 125 25.89 14.11 1.43
CA LYS A 125 25.43 15.45 1.89
C LYS A 125 24.29 16.05 1.04
N ALA A 126 24.07 15.58 -0.18
CA ALA A 126 22.99 16.04 -1.05
C ALA A 126 21.60 15.51 -0.62
N SER A 127 21.56 14.39 0.13
CA SER A 127 20.34 13.74 0.64
C SER A 127 20.16 14.02 2.14
N THR A 128 20.18 15.28 2.57
CA THR A 128 19.79 15.59 3.96
C THR A 128 18.29 15.31 4.14
N VAL A 129 17.91 14.62 5.22
CA VAL A 129 16.51 14.28 5.57
C VAL A 129 15.60 15.51 5.51
N SER A 130 16.09 16.66 6.01
CA SER A 130 15.38 17.94 5.94
C SER A 130 15.09 18.39 4.49
N LYS A 131 16.07 18.28 3.58
CA LYS A 131 15.85 18.63 2.16
C LYS A 131 14.83 17.71 1.50
N ALA A 132 14.91 16.40 1.78
CA ALA A 132 13.94 15.44 1.27
C ALA A 132 12.52 15.75 1.77
N TRP A 133 12.37 16.09 3.05
CA TRP A 133 11.10 16.51 3.63
C TRP A 133 10.54 17.77 2.96
N THR A 134 11.37 18.81 2.78
CA THR A 134 10.96 20.05 2.10
C THR A 134 10.44 19.76 0.69
N VAL A 135 11.12 18.90 -0.09
CA VAL A 135 10.64 18.50 -1.42
C VAL A 135 9.32 17.72 -1.36
N GLY A 136 9.14 16.89 -0.33
CA GLY A 136 7.86 16.21 -0.07
C GLY A 136 6.72 17.19 0.19
N VAL A 137 6.97 18.24 0.99
CA VAL A 137 6.00 19.29 1.30
C VAL A 137 5.67 20.13 0.07
N THR A 138 6.65 20.51 -0.75
CA THR A 138 6.39 21.33 -1.95
C THR A 138 5.52 20.60 -2.97
N HIS A 139 5.60 19.27 -3.03
CA HIS A 139 4.81 18.44 -3.95
C HIS A 139 3.63 17.73 -3.26
N PHE A 140 3.21 18.21 -2.07
CA PHE A 140 2.14 17.58 -1.29
C PHE A 140 0.86 17.39 -2.11
N TRP A 141 0.34 18.46 -2.73
CA TRP A 141 -0.97 18.43 -3.41
C TRP A 141 -1.01 17.47 -4.60
N PRO A 142 -0.04 17.49 -5.54
CA PRO A 142 -0.08 16.52 -6.65
C PRO A 142 0.05 15.07 -6.16
N VAL A 143 0.92 14.79 -5.18
CA VAL A 143 1.09 13.44 -4.64
C VAL A 143 -0.16 12.98 -3.88
N PHE A 144 -0.80 13.87 -3.12
CA PHE A 144 -2.07 13.60 -2.43
C PHE A 144 -3.16 13.19 -3.43
N TRP A 145 -3.39 14.00 -4.47
CA TRP A 145 -4.41 13.71 -5.47
C TRP A 145 -4.12 12.44 -6.28
N LEU A 146 -2.86 12.13 -6.56
CA LEU A 146 -2.48 10.84 -7.17
C LEU A 146 -2.84 9.65 -6.26
N ASN A 147 -2.69 9.78 -4.94
CA ASN A 147 -3.11 8.75 -3.99
C ASN A 147 -4.63 8.63 -3.87
N VAL A 148 -5.36 9.75 -3.88
CA VAL A 148 -6.83 9.75 -3.91
C VAL A 148 -7.32 9.07 -5.18
N LEU A 149 -6.77 9.43 -6.34
CA LEU A 149 -7.09 8.80 -7.62
C LEU A 149 -6.81 7.29 -7.60
N ARG A 150 -5.66 6.89 -7.03
CA ARG A 150 -5.34 5.46 -6.82
C ARG A 150 -6.41 4.74 -6.04
N LYS A 151 -6.87 5.30 -4.92
CA LYS A 151 -7.87 4.68 -4.05
C LYS A 151 -9.24 4.61 -4.73
N ILE A 152 -9.63 5.64 -5.48
CA ILE A 152 -10.87 5.64 -6.28
C ILE A 152 -10.83 4.52 -7.34
N ILE A 153 -9.72 4.37 -8.06
CA ILE A 153 -9.61 3.34 -9.10
C ILE A 153 -9.61 1.93 -8.50
N ILE A 154 -8.84 1.70 -7.43
CA ILE A 154 -8.83 0.41 -6.73
C ILE A 154 -10.25 0.07 -6.22
N PHE A 155 -10.95 1.04 -5.64
CA PHE A 155 -12.33 0.85 -5.19
C PHE A 155 -13.27 0.49 -6.35
N GLY A 156 -13.17 1.18 -7.49
CA GLY A 156 -13.95 0.87 -8.69
C GLY A 156 -13.67 -0.55 -9.24
N LEU A 157 -12.40 -0.97 -9.28
CA LEU A 157 -12.04 -2.34 -9.68
C LEU A 157 -12.56 -3.38 -8.67
N SER A 158 -12.49 -3.09 -7.36
CA SER A 158 -13.05 -3.97 -6.33
C SER A 158 -14.57 -4.09 -6.45
N LEU A 159 -15.29 -3.01 -6.77
CA LEU A 159 -16.73 -3.07 -7.05
C LEU A 159 -17.04 -3.94 -8.27
N LEU A 160 -16.26 -3.83 -9.34
CA LEU A 160 -16.43 -4.66 -10.53
C LEU A 160 -16.26 -6.15 -10.21
N VAL A 161 -15.22 -6.51 -9.45
CA VAL A 161 -14.99 -7.90 -9.04
C VAL A 161 -16.07 -8.38 -8.09
N SER A 162 -16.52 -7.53 -7.16
CA SER A 162 -17.61 -7.85 -6.23
C SER A 162 -18.92 -8.10 -6.97
N PHE A 163 -19.23 -7.29 -7.98
CA PHE A 163 -20.41 -7.46 -8.83
C PHE A 163 -20.32 -8.73 -9.70
N ALA A 164 -19.13 -9.07 -10.19
CA ALA A 164 -18.94 -10.28 -10.95
C ALA A 164 -19.05 -11.54 -10.07
N ALA A 165 -18.45 -11.52 -8.87
CA ALA A 165 -18.57 -12.59 -7.88
C ALA A 165 -20.02 -12.76 -7.43
N TYR A 166 -20.75 -11.65 -7.27
CA TYR A 166 -22.16 -11.65 -6.92
C TYR A 166 -23.02 -12.43 -7.92
N SER A 167 -22.73 -12.33 -9.22
CA SER A 167 -23.50 -13.07 -10.23
C SER A 167 -23.55 -14.58 -9.96
N ILE A 168 -22.46 -15.18 -9.46
CA ILE A 168 -22.38 -16.62 -9.12
C ILE A 168 -23.42 -17.02 -8.06
N PHE A 169 -23.71 -16.14 -7.10
CA PHE A 169 -24.67 -16.42 -6.03
C PHE A 169 -26.12 -16.34 -6.50
N VAL A 170 -26.42 -15.48 -7.48
CA VAL A 170 -27.78 -15.34 -8.03
C VAL A 170 -28.13 -16.52 -8.92
N SER A 171 -27.17 -17.01 -9.71
CA SER A 171 -27.37 -18.27 -10.42
C SER A 171 -26.05 -19.02 -10.59
N SER A 172 -26.05 -20.30 -10.27
CA SER A 172 -24.84 -21.12 -10.38
C SER A 172 -24.60 -21.63 -11.81
N SER A 173 -24.86 -20.78 -12.83
CA SER A 173 -24.66 -21.13 -14.23
C SER A 173 -23.16 -21.09 -14.60
N VAL A 174 -22.72 -22.04 -15.41
CA VAL A 174 -21.33 -22.12 -15.89
C VAL A 174 -20.87 -20.80 -16.55
N SER A 175 -21.77 -20.13 -17.28
CA SER A 175 -21.51 -18.83 -17.90
C SER A 175 -21.12 -17.75 -16.89
N GLN A 176 -21.80 -17.69 -15.73
CA GLN A 176 -21.51 -16.70 -14.70
C GLN A 176 -20.22 -16.98 -13.95
N ILE A 177 -19.86 -18.25 -13.79
CA ILE A 177 -18.54 -18.66 -13.29
C ILE A 177 -17.44 -18.12 -14.23
N PHE A 178 -17.58 -18.33 -15.54
CA PHE A 178 -16.63 -17.79 -16.53
C PHE A 178 -16.56 -16.24 -16.50
N TRP A 179 -17.71 -15.57 -16.38
CA TRP A 179 -17.77 -14.12 -16.25
C TRP A 179 -17.03 -13.62 -15.00
N ALA A 180 -17.25 -14.24 -13.84
CA ALA A 180 -16.61 -13.87 -12.59
C ALA A 180 -15.08 -14.04 -12.63
N TYR A 181 -14.60 -15.20 -13.11
CA TYR A 181 -13.17 -15.43 -13.27
C TYR A 181 -12.54 -14.48 -14.31
N GLY A 182 -13.23 -14.24 -15.43
CA GLY A 182 -12.78 -13.30 -16.45
C GLY A 182 -12.66 -11.88 -15.90
N ALA A 183 -13.66 -11.41 -15.17
CA ALA A 183 -13.66 -10.11 -14.51
C ALA A 183 -12.54 -9.99 -13.48
N MET A 184 -12.29 -11.04 -12.69
CA MET A 184 -11.19 -11.09 -11.72
C MET A 184 -9.82 -10.98 -12.40
N VAL A 185 -9.58 -11.72 -13.48
CA VAL A 185 -8.32 -11.67 -14.23
C VAL A 185 -8.10 -10.29 -14.86
N VAL A 186 -9.14 -9.73 -15.48
CA VAL A 186 -9.08 -8.39 -16.07
C VAL A 186 -8.80 -7.33 -15.00
N ALA A 187 -9.51 -7.39 -13.87
CA ALA A 187 -9.28 -6.46 -12.76
C ALA A 187 -7.86 -6.57 -12.22
N LEU A 188 -7.29 -7.77 -12.12
CA LEU A 188 -5.92 -8.00 -11.67
C LEU A 188 -4.89 -7.37 -12.62
N LEU A 189 -5.02 -7.63 -13.93
CA LEU A 189 -4.11 -7.08 -14.93
C LEU A 189 -4.19 -5.55 -14.98
N LEU A 190 -5.40 -4.99 -14.98
CA LEU A 190 -5.63 -3.55 -14.91
C LEU A 190 -5.11 -2.96 -13.60
N GLY A 191 -5.31 -3.63 -12.48
CA GLY A 191 -4.84 -3.20 -11.16
C GLY A 191 -3.32 -3.07 -11.11
N VAL A 192 -2.58 -4.07 -11.62
CA VAL A 192 -1.11 -4.01 -11.73
C VAL A 192 -0.67 -2.88 -12.66
N TRP A 193 -1.32 -2.74 -13.82
CA TRP A 193 -1.02 -1.68 -14.78
C TRP A 193 -1.18 -0.28 -14.19
N ILE A 194 -2.34 -0.03 -13.58
CA ILE A 194 -2.69 1.27 -13.02
C ILE A 194 -1.79 1.57 -11.82
N PHE A 195 -1.47 0.57 -10.99
CA PHE A 195 -0.52 0.73 -9.91
C PHE A 195 0.86 1.18 -10.41
N ALA A 196 1.40 0.53 -11.45
CA ALA A 196 2.66 0.91 -12.08
C ALA A 196 2.62 2.33 -12.67
N MET A 197 1.53 2.67 -13.36
CA MET A 197 1.32 4.00 -13.92
C MET A 197 1.31 5.08 -12.82
N LEU A 198 0.58 4.88 -11.73
CA LEU A 198 0.44 5.89 -10.67
C LEU A 198 1.74 6.08 -9.88
N ILE A 199 2.53 5.03 -9.65
CA ILE A 199 3.84 5.19 -9.01
C ILE A 199 4.84 5.92 -9.90
N TYR A 200 4.77 5.75 -11.23
CA TYR A 200 5.55 6.56 -12.18
C TYR A 200 5.07 8.00 -12.22
N ALA A 201 3.77 8.26 -12.12
CA ALA A 201 3.24 9.62 -12.03
C ALA A 201 3.78 10.33 -10.78
N VAL A 202 3.84 9.64 -9.63
CA VAL A 202 4.49 10.18 -8.41
C VAL A 202 5.97 10.48 -8.68
N CYS A 203 6.68 9.61 -9.40
CA CYS A 203 8.07 9.86 -9.77
C CYS A 203 8.23 11.10 -10.66
N TYR A 204 7.37 11.28 -11.68
CA TYR A 204 7.37 12.48 -12.54
C TYR A 204 7.08 13.77 -11.76
N VAL A 205 6.12 13.73 -10.83
CA VAL A 205 5.82 14.87 -9.95
C VAL A 205 7.03 15.23 -9.10
N VAL A 206 7.65 14.24 -8.45
CA VAL A 206 8.69 14.51 -7.43
C VAL A 206 10.06 14.77 -8.05
N ILE A 207 10.42 14.07 -9.12
CA ILE A 207 11.77 14.11 -9.73
C ILE A 207 11.85 15.20 -10.80
N GLU A 208 10.81 15.37 -11.59
CA GLU A 208 10.77 16.33 -12.71
C GLU A 208 9.88 17.54 -12.45
N SER A 209 9.26 17.63 -11.28
CA SER A 209 8.37 18.75 -10.90
C SER A 209 7.26 19.00 -11.93
N LYS A 210 6.75 17.93 -12.57
CA LYS A 210 5.64 18.01 -13.51
C LYS A 210 4.33 18.32 -12.77
N THR A 211 3.41 19.00 -13.46
CA THR A 211 2.03 19.17 -12.97
C THR A 211 1.33 17.82 -12.88
N LEU A 212 0.27 17.71 -12.07
CA LEU A 212 -0.46 16.45 -11.88
C LEU A 212 -0.89 15.81 -13.19
N VAL A 213 -1.48 16.60 -14.09
CA VAL A 213 -1.96 16.11 -15.39
C VAL A 213 -0.78 15.72 -16.28
N GLY A 214 0.26 16.56 -16.37
CA GLY A 214 1.45 16.25 -17.14
C GLY A 214 2.17 14.98 -16.66
N ALA A 215 2.21 14.75 -15.34
CA ALA A 215 2.78 13.56 -14.75
C ALA A 215 2.00 12.29 -15.11
N ILE A 216 0.66 12.36 -15.11
CA ILE A 216 -0.21 11.24 -15.52
C ILE A 216 -0.01 10.92 -17.00
N VAL A 217 0.01 11.94 -17.86
CA VAL A 217 0.22 11.77 -19.32
C VAL A 217 1.57 11.13 -19.61
N HIS A 218 2.65 11.65 -19.03
CA HIS A 218 3.99 11.07 -19.24
C HIS A 218 4.14 9.69 -18.61
N ALA A 219 3.52 9.43 -17.45
CA ALA A 219 3.48 8.08 -16.87
C ALA A 219 2.75 7.09 -17.77
N TRP A 220 1.65 7.52 -18.40
CA TRP A 220 0.92 6.71 -19.38
C TRP A 220 1.75 6.40 -20.62
N GLU A 221 2.45 7.40 -21.17
CA GLU A 221 3.38 7.22 -22.31
C GLU A 221 4.51 6.25 -21.96
N LEU A 222 5.12 6.41 -20.78
CA LEU A 222 6.18 5.54 -20.30
C LEU A 222 5.68 4.10 -20.11
N CYS A 223 4.51 3.91 -19.51
CA CYS A 223 3.87 2.60 -19.36
C CYS A 223 3.57 1.95 -20.72
N LYS A 224 3.01 2.69 -21.70
CA LYS A 224 2.75 2.16 -23.04
C LYS A 224 4.04 1.69 -23.73
N LYS A 225 5.12 2.47 -23.63
CA LYS A 225 6.41 2.16 -24.24
C LYS A 225 7.09 0.94 -23.60
N HIS A 226 6.98 0.78 -22.28
CA HIS A 226 7.64 -0.28 -21.52
C HIS A 226 6.65 -1.14 -20.72
N TRP A 227 5.57 -1.53 -21.39
CA TRP A 227 4.46 -2.20 -20.73
C TRP A 227 4.83 -3.58 -20.20
N LEU A 228 5.54 -4.35 -21.01
CA LEU A 228 5.97 -5.71 -20.68
C LEU A 228 6.96 -5.70 -19.51
N VAL A 229 7.89 -4.74 -19.49
CA VAL A 229 8.85 -4.55 -18.39
C VAL A 229 8.11 -4.21 -17.09
N SER A 230 7.11 -3.33 -17.15
CA SER A 230 6.31 -2.95 -15.97
C SER A 230 5.48 -4.11 -15.44
N LEU A 231 4.95 -4.96 -16.32
CA LEU A 231 4.21 -6.17 -15.93
C LEU A 231 5.13 -7.23 -15.32
N GLU A 232 6.30 -7.51 -15.92
CA GLU A 232 7.30 -8.44 -15.39
C GLU A 232 7.74 -8.04 -13.97
N ILE A 233 8.06 -6.75 -13.78
CA ILE A 233 8.42 -6.23 -12.46
C ILE A 233 7.24 -6.21 -11.51
N GLY A 234 6.04 -5.87 -11.99
CA GLY A 234 4.80 -5.97 -11.21
C GLY A 234 4.57 -7.37 -10.67
N GLY A 235 4.78 -8.41 -11.49
CA GLY A 235 4.68 -9.80 -11.09
C GLY A 235 5.77 -10.21 -10.07
N ILE A 236 7.02 -9.78 -10.26
CA ILE A 236 8.09 -10.02 -9.29
C ILE A 236 7.75 -9.33 -7.95
N MET A 237 7.25 -8.10 -7.99
CA MET A 237 6.80 -7.37 -6.79
C MET A 237 5.63 -8.04 -6.10
N LEU A 238 4.68 -8.58 -6.86
CA LEU A 238 3.59 -9.38 -6.31
C LEU A 238 4.14 -10.60 -5.56
N LEU A 239 5.06 -11.36 -6.15
CA LEU A 239 5.70 -12.50 -5.50
C LEU A 239 6.45 -12.09 -4.23
N CYS A 240 7.24 -11.01 -4.27
CA CYS A 240 7.93 -10.48 -3.09
C CYS A 240 6.94 -10.07 -1.98
N GLN A 241 5.80 -9.47 -2.34
CA GLN A 241 4.78 -9.09 -1.38
C GLN A 241 4.03 -10.30 -0.80
N ILE A 242 3.75 -11.34 -1.60
CA ILE A 242 3.17 -12.60 -1.11
C ILE A 242 4.12 -13.28 -0.13
N ILE A 243 5.41 -13.39 -0.46
CA ILE A 243 6.43 -13.95 0.44
C ILE A 243 6.51 -13.11 1.74
N GLY A 244 6.49 -11.78 1.62
CA GLY A 244 6.46 -10.87 2.77
C GLY A 244 5.22 -11.07 3.64
N ALA A 245 4.04 -11.25 3.03
CA ALA A 245 2.79 -11.51 3.73
C ALA A 245 2.81 -12.88 4.43
N LEU A 246 3.27 -13.93 3.76
CA LEU A 246 3.45 -15.26 4.36
C LEU A 246 4.42 -15.23 5.54
N PHE A 247 5.50 -14.46 5.42
CA PHE A 247 6.44 -14.26 6.51
C PHE A 247 5.80 -13.55 7.71
N ILE A 248 5.02 -12.48 7.47
CA ILE A 248 4.25 -11.80 8.52
C ILE A 248 3.25 -12.77 9.16
N SER A 249 2.52 -13.56 8.36
CA SER A 249 1.59 -14.58 8.88
C SER A 249 2.28 -15.64 9.73
N ALA A 250 3.46 -16.11 9.32
CA ALA A 250 4.25 -17.05 10.12
C ALA A 250 4.72 -16.42 11.44
N MET A 251 5.15 -15.15 11.42
CA MET A 251 5.45 -14.42 12.66
C MET A 251 4.22 -14.29 13.57
N LEU A 252 3.05 -13.97 13.02
CA LEU A 252 1.81 -13.91 13.79
C LEU A 252 1.51 -15.24 14.49
N LEU A 253 1.72 -16.38 13.84
CA LEU A 253 1.54 -17.70 14.45
C LEU A 253 2.49 -17.94 15.63
N VAL A 254 3.75 -17.54 15.50
CA VAL A 254 4.73 -17.61 16.61
C VAL A 254 4.26 -16.73 17.77
N PHE A 255 3.81 -15.51 17.48
CA PHE A 255 3.29 -14.59 18.50
C PHE A 255 2.03 -15.12 19.18
N ILE A 256 1.13 -15.79 18.46
CA ILE A 256 -0.04 -16.45 19.06
C ILE A 256 0.40 -17.55 20.04
N ALA A 257 1.41 -18.35 19.67
CA ALA A 257 1.96 -19.37 20.57
C ALA A 257 2.58 -18.75 21.84
N GLU A 258 3.37 -17.69 21.71
CA GLU A 258 3.91 -16.95 22.85
C GLU A 258 2.80 -16.35 23.73
N SER A 259 1.74 -15.81 23.11
CA SER A 259 0.56 -15.29 23.80
C SER A 259 -0.11 -16.38 24.66
N ALA A 260 -0.22 -17.60 24.14
CA ALA A 260 -0.80 -18.72 24.86
C ALA A 260 0.03 -19.11 26.09
N VAL A 261 1.37 -19.06 25.98
CA VAL A 261 2.27 -19.30 27.12
C VAL A 261 2.13 -18.22 28.18
N LEU A 262 2.11 -16.94 27.79
CA LEU A 262 1.90 -15.82 28.72
C LEU A 262 0.55 -15.92 29.43
N TRP A 263 -0.50 -16.31 28.69
CA TRP A 263 -1.81 -16.55 29.26
C TRP A 263 -1.78 -17.69 30.27
N ALA A 264 -1.16 -18.83 29.95
CA ALA A 264 -1.01 -19.95 30.89
C ALA A 264 -0.25 -19.57 32.16
N LEU A 265 0.85 -18.80 32.03
CA LEU A 265 1.59 -18.27 33.18
C LEU A 265 0.73 -17.35 34.04
N SER A 266 -0.13 -16.52 33.42
CA SER A 266 -1.02 -15.64 34.16
C SER A 266 -2.06 -16.41 35.00
N LEU A 267 -2.50 -17.58 34.52
CA LEU A 267 -3.38 -18.48 35.27
C LEU A 267 -2.67 -19.08 36.49
N VAL A 268 -1.40 -19.46 36.36
CA VAL A 268 -0.60 -20.00 37.48
C VAL A 268 -0.38 -18.94 38.56
N ILE A 269 -0.15 -17.68 38.18
CA ILE A 269 0.03 -16.57 39.13
C ILE A 269 -1.30 -16.17 39.79
N GLY A 270 -2.44 -16.43 39.12
CA GLY A 270 -3.77 -16.12 39.64
C GLY A 270 -4.11 -14.62 39.69
N SER A 271 -3.34 -13.77 39.00
CA SER A 271 -3.54 -12.31 38.99
C SER A 271 -4.04 -11.80 37.64
N THR A 272 -5.26 -11.24 37.63
CA THR A 272 -5.88 -10.62 36.45
C THR A 272 -5.08 -9.40 35.95
N ALA A 273 -4.49 -8.63 36.87
CA ALA A 273 -3.65 -7.48 36.53
C ALA A 273 -2.40 -7.90 35.74
N VAL A 274 -1.74 -8.99 36.15
CA VAL A 274 -0.57 -9.53 35.42
C VAL A 274 -0.97 -9.99 34.03
N SER A 275 -2.10 -10.69 33.89
CA SER A 275 -2.63 -11.14 32.59
C SER A 275 -2.89 -9.97 31.63
N PHE A 276 -3.53 -8.90 32.13
CA PHE A 276 -3.79 -7.69 31.37
C PHE A 276 -2.50 -7.01 30.90
N ILE A 277 -1.53 -6.80 31.79
CA ILE A 277 -0.25 -6.15 31.46
C ILE A 277 0.51 -6.95 30.40
N LEU A 278 0.60 -8.27 30.56
CA LEU A 278 1.28 -9.15 29.59
C LEU A 278 0.57 -9.12 28.23
N SER A 279 -0.77 -9.12 28.22
CA SER A 279 -1.56 -9.07 26.98
C SER A 279 -1.37 -7.75 26.24
N VAL A 280 -1.39 -6.62 26.95
CA VAL A 280 -1.15 -5.28 26.37
C VAL A 280 0.28 -5.17 25.84
N PHE A 281 1.27 -5.62 26.61
CA PHE A 281 2.67 -5.61 26.19
C PHE A 281 2.88 -6.43 24.91
N ASN A 282 2.34 -7.65 24.88
CA ASN A 282 2.44 -8.53 23.72
C ASN A 282 1.72 -7.97 22.49
N ALA A 283 0.52 -7.40 22.65
CA ALA A 283 -0.19 -6.73 21.56
C ALA A 283 0.61 -5.52 21.02
N ALA A 284 1.20 -4.72 21.89
CA ALA A 284 2.04 -3.59 21.49
C ALA A 284 3.29 -4.04 20.72
N LEU A 285 3.96 -5.09 21.20
CA LEU A 285 5.12 -5.68 20.53
C LEU A 285 4.77 -6.21 19.13
N LEU A 286 3.63 -6.90 19.01
CA LEU A 286 3.11 -7.40 17.74
C LEU A 286 2.86 -6.26 16.74
N VAL A 287 2.17 -5.20 17.17
CA VAL A 287 1.88 -4.03 16.33
C VAL A 287 3.18 -3.37 15.84
N VAL A 288 4.16 -3.20 16.73
CA VAL A 288 5.47 -2.63 16.37
C VAL A 288 6.16 -3.49 15.32
N LEU A 289 6.19 -4.82 15.49
CA LEU A 289 6.83 -5.72 14.54
C LEU A 289 6.14 -5.70 13.16
N ILE A 290 4.81 -5.80 13.13
CA ILE A 290 4.05 -5.70 11.87
C ILE A 290 4.35 -4.37 11.18
N ALA A 291 4.36 -3.26 11.92
CA ALA A 291 4.64 -1.95 11.38
C ALA A 291 6.08 -1.84 10.83
N LEU A 292 7.07 -2.42 11.50
CA LEU A 292 8.47 -2.46 11.02
C LEU A 292 8.59 -3.28 9.73
N PHE A 293 7.99 -4.46 9.67
CA PHE A 293 8.03 -5.30 8.46
C PHE A 293 7.29 -4.66 7.29
N ALA A 294 6.11 -4.09 7.54
CA ALA A 294 5.38 -3.34 6.53
C ALA A 294 6.23 -2.17 6.01
N THR A 295 6.92 -1.44 6.90
CA THR A 295 7.79 -0.30 6.53
C THR A 295 8.91 -0.75 5.60
N VAL A 296 9.56 -1.87 5.92
CA VAL A 296 10.62 -2.46 5.10
C VAL A 296 10.10 -2.83 3.71
N LEU A 297 8.98 -3.54 3.62
CA LEU A 297 8.38 -3.93 2.34
C LEU A 297 7.95 -2.72 1.51
N HIS A 298 7.43 -1.68 2.17
CA HIS A 298 7.02 -0.45 1.52
C HIS A 298 8.21 0.32 0.94
N ILE A 299 9.29 0.49 1.70
CA ILE A 299 10.53 1.14 1.22
C ILE A 299 11.13 0.33 0.07
N PHE A 300 11.19 -0.99 0.21
CA PHE A 300 11.68 -1.88 -0.83
C PHE A 300 10.90 -1.72 -2.14
N SER A 301 9.56 -1.74 -2.07
CA SER A 301 8.72 -1.60 -3.25
C SER A 301 8.88 -0.22 -3.89
N THR A 302 8.84 0.86 -3.11
CA THR A 302 9.02 2.22 -3.61
C THR A 302 10.41 2.41 -4.23
N ALA A 303 11.47 1.90 -3.59
CA ALA A 303 12.83 1.95 -4.12
C ALA A 303 12.96 1.23 -5.47
N LEU A 304 12.30 0.09 -5.62
CA LEU A 304 12.36 -0.69 -6.83
C LEU A 304 11.67 0.00 -8.01
N TRP A 305 10.48 0.53 -7.79
CA TRP A 305 9.75 1.28 -8.82
C TRP A 305 10.46 2.58 -9.19
N THR A 306 10.97 3.33 -8.22
CA THR A 306 11.73 4.56 -8.49
C THR A 306 13.03 4.27 -9.23
N PHE A 307 13.75 3.20 -8.86
CA PHE A 307 14.95 2.78 -9.59
C PHE A 307 14.64 2.41 -11.04
N LEU A 308 13.58 1.61 -11.25
CA LEU A 308 13.14 1.22 -12.58
C LEU A 308 12.73 2.43 -13.42
N PHE A 309 11.95 3.35 -12.84
CA PHE A 309 11.57 4.61 -13.46
C PHE A 309 12.79 5.38 -13.97
N ILE A 310 13.79 5.62 -13.11
CA ILE A 310 15.01 6.35 -13.47
C ILE A 310 15.75 5.66 -14.62
N LYS A 311 15.76 4.32 -14.65
CA LYS A 311 16.46 3.56 -15.69
C LYS A 311 15.70 3.54 -17.02
N MET A 312 14.38 3.36 -17.00
CA MET A 312 13.56 3.39 -18.21
C MET A 312 13.54 4.78 -18.83
N HIS A 313 13.48 5.82 -18.00
CA HIS A 313 13.47 7.20 -18.45
C HIS A 313 14.80 7.62 -19.11
N ASN A 314 15.95 7.26 -18.53
CA ASN A 314 17.25 7.74 -19.03
C ASN A 314 17.89 6.86 -20.11
N ASN A 315 17.80 5.53 -20.00
CA ASN A 315 18.63 4.62 -20.80
C ASN A 315 17.82 3.68 -21.71
N GLY A 316 16.49 3.60 -21.55
CA GLY A 316 15.69 2.53 -22.10
C GLY A 316 16.04 1.17 -21.47
N ILE A 317 15.04 0.35 -21.15
CA ILE A 317 15.25 -1.02 -20.66
C ILE A 317 14.57 -1.98 -21.63
N SER A 318 15.31 -2.99 -22.09
CA SER A 318 14.79 -4.10 -22.90
C SER A 318 14.17 -5.18 -21.99
N SER A 319 13.04 -5.76 -22.39
CA SER A 319 12.36 -6.83 -21.63
C SER A 319 13.11 -8.15 -21.78
N ARG A 320 13.13 -8.96 -20.71
CA ARG A 320 13.74 -10.30 -20.73
C ARG A 320 12.94 -11.28 -21.58
N ILE A 321 11.61 -11.17 -21.60
CA ILE A 321 10.77 -12.00 -22.44
C ILE A 321 11.12 -11.75 -23.92
N LEU A 322 11.23 -10.50 -24.34
CA LEU A 322 11.62 -10.17 -25.72
C LEU A 322 13.05 -10.65 -26.07
N ARG A 323 13.97 -10.65 -25.10
CA ARG A 323 15.31 -11.24 -25.27
C ARG A 323 15.26 -12.77 -25.32
N ALA A 324 14.44 -13.42 -24.49
CA ALA A 324 14.26 -14.87 -24.49
C ALA A 324 13.61 -15.38 -25.78
N PHE A 325 12.72 -14.58 -26.38
CA PHE A 325 12.14 -14.84 -27.69
C PHE A 325 13.00 -14.36 -28.87
N GLY A 326 14.22 -13.86 -28.63
CA GLY A 326 15.19 -13.49 -29.68
C GLY A 326 14.82 -12.25 -30.51
N VAL A 327 13.79 -11.49 -30.11
CA VAL A 327 13.28 -10.33 -30.85
C VAL A 327 14.17 -9.09 -30.65
N LEU A 328 14.96 -9.06 -29.57
CA LEU A 328 15.93 -8.00 -29.29
C LEU A 328 17.32 -8.62 -29.08
N LYS A 329 18.27 -8.29 -29.96
CA LYS A 329 19.70 -8.58 -29.78
C LYS A 329 20.32 -7.61 -28.79
#